data_AF-A0A9D8XXM8-F1
#
_entry.id   AF-A0A9D8XXM8-F1
#
_cell.length_a   1.000
_cell.length_b   1.000
_cell.length_c   1.000
_cell.angle_alpha   90.00
_cell.angle_beta   90.00
_cell.angle_gamma   90.00
#
_symmetry.space_group_name_H-M   'P 1'
#
loop_
_entity.id
_entity.type
_entity.pdbx_description
1 polymer ?
#
loop_
_entity_poly.entity_id
_entity_poly.type
_entity_poly.pdbx_seq_one_letter_code
_entity_poly.pdbx_strand_id
1 'polypeptide(L)' 'MKLDTKEFEEKMNKTVDAYRNELTVLRAGRATPDVLSRIRVDYYGSPTPITGVAAVSVPDARTLTITPWDPS' A
#
# COMPACT_ATOMS: atom_id res chain seq x y z
N MET A 1 31.21 14.00 26.94
CA MET A 1 30.14 13.01 26.80
C MET A 1 29.57 13.17 25.39
N LYS A 2 29.97 12.32 24.43
CA LYS A 2 29.34 12.32 23.11
C LYS A 2 28.02 11.58 23.27
N LEU A 3 26.89 12.28 23.08
CA LEU A 3 25.62 11.59 22.97
C LEU A 3 25.70 10.69 21.75
N ASP A 4 25.42 9.40 21.92
CA ASP A 4 25.30 8.47 20.81
C ASP A 4 23.95 8.74 20.13
N THR A 5 23.96 9.58 19.10
CA THR A 5 22.75 10.08 18.43
C THR A 5 22.21 9.13 17.35
N LYS A 6 22.95 8.06 17.03
CA LYS A 6 22.59 7.11 15.97
C LYS A 6 21.22 6.46 16.17
N GLU A 7 20.92 5.97 17.38
CA GLU A 7 19.61 5.38 17.66
C GLU A 7 18.45 6.38 17.49
N PHE A 8 18.69 7.65 17.81
CA PHE A 8 17.69 8.70 17.65
C PHE A 8 17.46 9.03 16.18
N GLU A 9 18.52 9.09 15.38
CA GLU A 9 18.43 9.27 13.92
C GLU A 9 17.71 8.09 13.26
N GLU A 10 18.00 6.85 13.65
CA GLU A 10 17.29 5.67 13.14
C GLU A 10 15.79 5.69 13.48
N LYS A 11 15.43 6.06 14.72
CA LYS A 11 14.02 6.22 15.13
C LYS A 11 13.33 7.34 14.35
N MET A 12 14.02 8.47 14.12
CA MET A 12 13.48 9.57 13.33
C MET A 12 13.24 9.16 11.88
N ASN A 13 14.21 8.52 11.24
CA ASN A 13 14.07 8.03 9.87
C ASN A 13 12.93 7.02 9.73
N LYS A 14 12.81 6.07 10.67
CA LYS A 14 11.70 5.12 10.70
C LYS A 14 10.33 5.81 10.80
N THR A 15 10.24 6.88 11.58
CA THR A 15 9.01 7.66 11.75
C THR A 15 8.65 8.41 10.46
N VAL A 16 9.64 9.00 9.79
CA VAL A 16 9.47 9.67 8.49
C VAL A 16 9.02 8.66 7.42
N ASP A 17 9.60 7.46 7.41
CA ASP A 17 9.22 6.43 6.45
C ASP A 17 7.82 5.85 6.72
N ALA A 18 7.45 5.68 7.99
CA ALA A 18 6.08 5.33 8.36
C ALA A 18 5.08 6.40 7.86
N TYR A 19 5.39 7.67 8.06
CA TYR A 19 4.56 8.79 7.57
C TYR A 19 4.45 8.81 6.03
N ARG A 20 5.56 8.59 5.31
CA ARG A 20 5.53 8.47 3.85
C ARG A 20 4.65 7.31 3.37
N ASN A 21 4.71 6.17 4.05
CA ASN A 21 3.86 5.01 3.75
C ASN A 21 2.39 5.26 4.08
N GLU A 22 2.07 6.11 5.06
CA GLU A 22 0.69 6.53 5.28
C GLU A 22 0.20 7.50 4.20
N LEU A 23 1.08 8.38 3.71
CA LEU A 23 0.76 9.30 2.62
C LEU A 23 0.49 8.60 1.29
N THR A 24 1.15 7.47 0.99
CA THR A 24 0.88 6.70 -0.25
C THR A 24 -0.50 6.03 -0.24
N VAL A 25 -1.01 5.71 0.95
CA VAL A 25 -2.38 5.21 1.14
C VAL A 25 -3.40 6.36 1.06
N LEU A 26 -2.99 7.59 1.39
CA LEU A 26 -3.86 8.76 1.34
C LEU A 26 -4.22 9.09 -0.10
N ARG A 27 -5.52 9.07 -0.42
CA ARG A 27 -6.04 9.27 -1.78
C ARG A 27 -5.84 10.71 -2.27
N ALA A 28 -4.67 11.03 -2.83
CA ALA A 28 -4.30 12.37 -3.32
C ALA A 28 -4.89 12.75 -4.71
N GLY A 29 -6.07 12.24 -5.06
CA GLY A 29 -6.77 12.60 -6.30
C GLY A 29 -6.24 11.96 -7.59
N ARG A 30 -5.12 11.24 -7.55
CA ARG A 30 -4.69 10.29 -8.60
C ARG A 30 -4.94 8.86 -8.12
N ALA A 31 -5.62 8.07 -8.94
CA ALA A 31 -5.78 6.65 -8.68
C ALA A 31 -4.41 5.96 -8.73
N THR A 32 -4.00 5.37 -7.61
CA THR A 32 -2.80 4.53 -7.51
C THR A 32 -3.21 3.13 -7.05
N PRO A 33 -2.56 2.06 -7.55
CA PRO A 33 -2.88 0.68 -7.14
C PRO A 33 -2.74 0.45 -5.63
N ASP A 34 -1.85 1.22 -4.97
CA ASP A 34 -1.57 1.14 -3.54
C ASP A 34 -2.79 1.44 -2.66
N VAL A 35 -3.79 2.16 -3.17
CA VAL A 35 -5.04 2.40 -2.44
C VAL A 35 -5.79 1.10 -2.17
N LEU A 36 -5.67 0.10 -3.06
CA LEU A 36 -6.32 -1.20 -2.92
C LEU A 36 -5.53 -2.19 -2.04
N SER A 37 -4.29 -1.86 -1.65
CA SER A 37 -3.41 -2.75 -0.86
C SER A 37 -4.00 -3.14 0.50
N ARG A 38 -4.90 -2.33 1.07
CA ARG A 38 -5.59 -2.61 2.34
C ARG A 38 -6.86 -3.45 2.18
N ILE A 39 -7.32 -3.68 0.95
CA ILE A 39 -8.53 -4.46 0.68
C ILE A 39 -8.17 -5.95 0.64
N ARG A 40 -8.84 -6.71 1.50
CA ARG A 40 -8.77 -8.16 1.54
C ARG A 40 -10.03 -8.71 0.90
N VAL A 41 -9.86 -9.69 0.02
CA VAL A 41 -10.93 -10.43 -0.62
C VAL A 41 -10.91 -11.85 -0.05
N ASP A 42 -12.08 -12.40 0.19
CA ASP A 42 -12.20 -13.80 0.61
C ASP A 42 -11.90 -14.69 -0.61
N TYR A 43 -10.78 -15.41 -0.55
CA TYR A 43 -10.36 -16.35 -1.59
C TYR A 43 -10.33 -17.74 -0.97
N TYR A 44 -11.30 -18.58 -1.32
CA TYR A 44 -11.48 -19.93 -0.76
C TYR A 44 -11.51 -19.99 0.78
N GLY A 45 -12.17 -19.02 1.43
CA GLY A 45 -12.36 -18.99 2.90
C GLY A 45 -11.20 -18.37 3.68
N SER A 46 -10.20 -17.80 2.99
CA SER A 46 -9.08 -17.08 3.61
C SER A 46 -8.99 -15.63 3.11
N PRO A 47 -8.91 -14.63 4.02
CA PRO A 47 -8.84 -13.22 3.66
C PRO A 47 -7.48 -12.86 3.06
N THR A 48 -7.42 -12.88 1.73
CA THR A 48 -6.22 -12.69 0.93
C THR A 48 -6.18 -11.26 0.38
N PRO A 49 -5.02 -10.57 0.37
CA PRO A 49 -4.93 -9.24 -0.23
C PRO A 49 -5.25 -9.28 -1.73
N ILE A 50 -6.02 -8.30 -2.21
CA ILE A 50 -6.46 -8.23 -3.61
C ILE A 50 -5.30 -8.20 -4.62
N THR A 51 -4.14 -7.66 -4.22
CA THR A 51 -2.91 -7.63 -5.03
C THR A 51 -2.37 -9.02 -5.37
N GLY A 52 -2.70 -10.04 -4.56
CA GLY A 52 -2.31 -11.44 -4.83
C GLY A 52 -3.33 -12.21 -5.68
N VAL A 53 -4.56 -11.71 -5.81
CA VAL A 53 -5.69 -12.41 -6.48
C VAL A 53 -6.04 -11.76 -7.82
N ALA A 54 -5.64 -10.50 -8.04
CA ALA A 54 -5.91 -9.77 -9.26
C ALA A 54 -4.77 -8.81 -9.64
N ALA A 55 -4.60 -8.57 -10.94
CA ALA A 55 -3.80 -7.47 -11.46
C ALA A 55 -4.60 -6.15 -11.37
N VAL A 56 -4.01 -5.13 -10.75
CA VAL A 56 -4.59 -3.78 -10.70
C VAL A 56 -3.85 -2.89 -11.69
N SER A 57 -4.58 -2.29 -12.62
CA SER A 57 -4.05 -1.30 -13.57
C SER A 57 -4.81 0.00 -13.48
N VAL A 58 -4.15 1.10 -13.85
CA VAL A 58 -4.71 2.45 -13.83
C VAL A 58 -4.83 2.96 -15.26
N PRO A 59 -5.96 2.71 -15.96
CA PRO A 59 -6.14 3.21 -17.33
C PRO A 59 -6.31 4.73 -17.40
N ASP A 60 -6.87 5.35 -16.36
CA ASP A 60 -7.01 6.80 -16.26
C ASP A 60 -6.89 7.28 -14.80
N ALA A 61 -6.74 8.59 -14.59
CA ALA A 61 -6.45 9.15 -13.27
C ALA A 61 -7.54 8.91 -12.21
N ARG A 62 -8.73 8.46 -12.59
CA ARG A 62 -9.89 8.26 -11.70
C ARG A 62 -10.44 6.83 -11.70
N THR A 63 -10.11 6.01 -12.69
CA THR A 63 -10.57 4.62 -12.79
C THR A 63 -9.45 3.64 -12.48
N LEU A 64 -9.79 2.58 -11.72
CA LEU A 64 -8.94 1.42 -11.50
C LEU A 64 -9.58 0.23 -12.19
N THR A 65 -8.81 -0.48 -13.03
CA THR A 65 -9.23 -1.74 -13.63
C THR A 65 -8.60 -2.88 -12.86
N ILE A 66 -9.43 -3.77 -12.35
CA ILE A 66 -9.03 -4.95 -11.59
C ILE A 66 -9.31 -6.16 -12.49
N THR A 67 -8.26 -6.92 -12.83
CA THR A 67 -8.35 -8.14 -13.62
C THR A 67 -7.99 -9.34 -12.75
N PRO A 68 -8.97 -10.13 -12.28
CA PRO A 68 -8.73 -11.34 -11.51
C PRO A 68 -7.87 -12.35 -12.29
N TRP A 69 -6.99 -13.06 -11.59
CA TRP A 69 -6.23 -14.16 -12.19
C TRP A 69 -7.09 -15.41 -12.41
N ASP A 70 -8.08 -15.61 -11.52
CA ASP A 70 -9.07 -16.67 -11.62
C ASP A 70 -10.48 -16.03 -11.77
N PRO A 71 -11.21 -16.30 -12.86
CA PRO A 71 -12.56 -15.78 -13.08
C PRO A 71 -13.68 -16.55 -12.36
N SER A 72 -13.35 -17.61 -11.60
CA SER A 72 -14.29 -18.50 -10.92
C SER A 72 -15.25 -17.80 -9.95
#